data_AF-A0A151XJH5-F1
#
_entry.id   AF-A0A151XJH5-F1
#
_cell.length_a   1.000
_cell.length_b   1.000
_cell.length_c   1.000
_cell.angle_alpha   90.00
_cell.angle_beta   90.00
_cell.angle_gamma   90.00
#
_symmetry.space_group_name_H-M   'P 1'
#
loop_
_entity.id
_entity.type
_entity.pdbx_description
1 polymer ?
#
loop_
_entity_poly.entity_id
_entity_poly.type
_entity_poly.pdbx_seq_one_letter_code
_entity_poly.pdbx_strand_id
1 'polypeptide(L)'
;MTISFIFAASIRKLWDYSWISIFTLYQILFIIFPTKAMLDANLSICCRIIVLMEQIRMMMKSYAFVRSVAPRFLSYKPHSEASPPDCPKFSQYLYFLFAPTLVYRDKYPRTKRVRWMVVISNLVEFGLTIFYLTFILESLVSPVYCVFGTQHLDWKWFVKNTIKSNVPGIFYLFTINYLLLHAWMNAWAEMLQFADRLFYKDWWNSTTYHMFFRTWNVVVHDWLYTYIYKDMYEIVVPYNRMLSAATVFFISAIVHEYLVAFAIGFFYPVLFIFFIIGFPMFFVRKTITSNFLVLLLLILGSGICLNLFAIERYARHNCPPHPNYYLDLFIPRSWSCQEQFNA
;
A
#
# COMPACT_ATOMS: atom_id res chain seq x y z
N MET A 1 27.92 37.84 25.12
CA MET A 1 27.12 37.62 23.89
C MET A 1 27.18 36.18 23.37
N THR A 2 28.31 35.47 23.50
CA THR A 2 28.47 34.08 23.04
C THR A 2 27.66 33.05 23.84
N ILE A 3 27.56 33.20 25.18
CA ILE A 3 26.83 32.25 26.05
C ILE A 3 25.31 32.27 25.80
N SER A 4 24.69 33.45 25.57
CA SER A 4 23.26 33.54 25.27
C SER A 4 22.89 32.91 23.92
N PHE A 5 23.80 32.99 22.95
CA PHE A 5 23.62 32.37 21.63
C PHE A 5 23.72 30.84 21.69
N ILE A 6 24.65 30.32 22.50
CA ILE A 6 24.80 28.87 22.75
C ILE A 6 23.56 28.34 23.49
N PHE A 7 23.06 29.07 24.49
CA PHE A 7 21.86 28.68 25.22
C PHE A 7 20.61 28.68 24.33
N ALA A 8 20.43 29.71 23.50
CA ALA A 8 19.33 29.77 22.53
C ALA A 8 19.42 28.69 21.43
N ALA A 9 20.63 28.30 21.02
CA ALA A 9 20.84 27.19 20.09
C ALA A 9 20.54 25.83 20.74
N SER A 10 20.90 25.64 22.01
CA SER A 10 20.60 24.43 22.77
C SER A 10 19.09 24.25 23.00
N ILE A 11 18.40 25.32 23.39
CA ILE A 11 16.94 25.34 23.55
C ILE A 11 16.24 24.97 22.24
N ARG A 12 16.68 25.54 21.11
CA ARG A 12 16.10 25.24 19.78
C ARG A 12 16.25 23.78 19.40
N LYS A 13 17.43 23.19 19.60
CA LYS A 13 17.65 21.75 19.39
C LYS A 13 16.72 20.91 20.26
N LEU A 14 16.55 21.27 21.53
CA LEU A 14 15.64 20.56 22.43
C LEU A 14 14.19 20.62 21.93
N TRP A 15 13.73 21.78 21.45
CA TRP A 15 12.43 21.93 20.81
C TRP A 15 12.30 21.07 19.54
N ASP A 16 13.29 21.07 18.67
CA ASP A 16 13.28 20.28 17.43
C ASP A 16 13.17 18.78 17.74
N TYR A 17 13.98 18.26 18.67
CA TYR A 17 13.92 16.86 19.10
C TYR A 17 12.60 16.52 19.79
N SER A 18 12.05 17.43 20.60
CA SER A 18 10.75 17.25 21.24
C SER A 18 9.63 17.11 20.20
N TRP A 19 9.59 18.00 19.20
CA TRP A 19 8.58 17.93 18.13
C TRP A 19 8.70 16.67 17.27
N ILE A 20 9.93 16.24 16.96
CA ILE A 20 10.17 14.98 16.26
C ILE A 20 9.66 13.80 17.09
N SER A 21 9.99 13.76 18.39
CA SER A 21 9.53 12.69 19.29
C SER A 21 8.00 12.64 19.39
N ILE A 22 7.34 13.79 19.53
CA ILE A 22 5.87 13.90 19.55
C ILE A 22 5.28 13.40 18.23
N PHE A 23 5.86 13.79 17.09
CA PHE A 23 5.38 13.33 15.78
C PHE A 23 5.56 11.82 15.59
N THR A 24 6.70 11.27 15.98
CA THR A 24 6.94 9.82 15.96
C THR A 24 5.96 9.08 16.86
N LEU A 25 5.73 9.58 18.07
CA LEU A 25 4.74 9.01 19.00
C LEU A 25 3.33 9.05 18.39
N TYR A 26 2.95 10.18 17.78
CA TYR A 26 1.68 10.29 17.05
C TYR A 26 1.53 9.22 15.97
N GLN A 27 2.54 9.00 15.13
CA GLN A 27 2.48 7.95 14.09
C GLN A 27 2.35 6.55 14.68
N ILE A 28 3.09 6.23 15.75
CA ILE A 28 3.02 4.93 16.42
C ILE A 28 1.62 4.72 17.02
N LEU A 29 1.09 5.71 17.74
CA LEU A 29 -0.26 5.64 18.31
C LEU A 29 -1.32 5.53 17.21
N PHE A 30 -1.13 6.22 16.08
CA PHE A 30 -2.02 6.14 14.93
C PHE A 30 -1.97 4.78 14.23
N ILE A 31 -0.90 4.01 14.38
CA ILE A 31 -0.85 2.60 13.94
C ILE A 31 -1.62 1.70 14.92
N ILE A 32 -1.38 1.85 16.22
CA ILE A 32 -1.89 0.97 17.28
C ILE A 32 -3.39 1.16 17.52
N PHE A 33 -3.87 2.40 17.62
CA PHE A 33 -5.24 2.67 18.04
C PHE A 33 -6.30 2.17 17.04
N PRO A 34 -6.21 2.49 15.72
CA PRO A 34 -7.18 1.99 14.74
C PRO A 34 -7.12 0.48 14.57
N THR A 35 -5.93 -0.11 14.60
CA THR A 35 -5.79 -1.58 14.48
C THR A 35 -6.42 -2.30 15.66
N LYS A 36 -6.15 -1.84 16.88
CA LYS A 36 -6.78 -2.40 18.08
C LYS A 36 -8.29 -2.23 18.05
N ALA A 37 -8.79 -1.03 17.77
CA ALA A 37 -10.23 -0.77 17.70
C ALA A 37 -10.94 -1.64 16.65
N MET A 38 -10.30 -1.84 15.50
CA MET A 38 -10.80 -2.70 14.42
C MET A 38 -10.87 -4.18 14.82
N LEU A 39 -9.86 -4.68 15.54
CA LEU A 39 -9.80 -6.05 16.03
C LEU A 39 -10.80 -6.28 17.17
N ASP A 40 -10.88 -5.37 18.13
CA ASP A 40 -11.81 -5.43 19.27
C ASP A 40 -13.28 -5.39 18.80
N ALA A 41 -13.58 -4.61 17.76
CA ALA A 41 -14.91 -4.55 17.15
C ALA A 41 -15.23 -5.73 16.20
N ASN A 42 -14.27 -6.64 15.98
CA ASN A 42 -14.37 -7.79 15.07
C ASN A 42 -15.01 -7.43 13.70
N LEU A 43 -14.51 -6.37 13.07
CA LEU A 43 -15.06 -5.88 11.80
C LEU A 43 -14.93 -6.92 10.67
N SER A 44 -15.81 -6.86 9.67
CA SER A 44 -15.68 -7.67 8.46
C SER A 44 -14.44 -7.26 7.64
N ILE A 45 -13.93 -8.17 6.82
CA ILE A 45 -12.65 -7.98 6.10
C ILE A 45 -12.66 -6.74 5.21
N CYS A 46 -13.76 -6.47 4.51
CA CYS A 46 -13.88 -5.27 3.69
C CYS A 46 -13.80 -3.99 4.53
N CYS A 47 -14.45 -3.96 5.70
CA CYS A 47 -14.36 -2.83 6.63
C CYS A 47 -12.94 -2.68 7.19
N ARG A 48 -12.26 -3.79 7.51
CA ARG A 48 -10.85 -3.78 7.94
C ARG A 48 -9.95 -3.15 6.88
N ILE A 49 -10.10 -3.55 5.61
CA ILE A 49 -9.34 -2.99 4.49
C ILE A 49 -9.57 -1.48 4.37
N ILE A 50 -10.81 -1.00 4.49
CA ILE A 50 -11.12 0.43 4.41
C ILE A 50 -10.38 1.21 5.50
N VAL A 51 -10.45 0.75 6.76
CA VAL A 51 -9.79 1.40 7.89
C VAL A 51 -8.27 1.41 7.71
N LEU A 52 -7.67 0.29 7.31
CA LEU A 52 -6.22 0.16 7.10
C LEU A 52 -5.72 1.01 5.94
N MET A 53 -6.44 1.04 4.82
CA MET A 53 -6.11 1.88 3.66
C MET A 53 -6.16 3.36 4.02
N GLU A 54 -7.21 3.80 4.72
CA GLU A 54 -7.33 5.19 5.18
C GLU A 54 -6.26 5.55 6.20
N GLN A 55 -5.94 4.65 7.13
CA GLN A 55 -4.86 4.82 8.09
C GLN A 55 -3.51 5.05 7.40
N ILE A 56 -3.12 4.18 6.46
CA ILE A 56 -1.85 4.31 5.73
C ILE A 56 -1.85 5.60 4.89
N ARG A 57 -2.96 5.92 4.22
CA ARG A 57 -3.10 7.15 3.43
C ARG A 57 -2.86 8.40 4.29
N MET A 58 -3.46 8.47 5.47
CA MET A 58 -3.33 9.60 6.40
C MET A 58 -1.93 9.69 6.99
N MET A 59 -1.29 8.56 7.30
CA MET A 59 0.11 8.49 7.72
C MET A 59 1.05 9.02 6.63
N MET A 60 0.90 8.56 5.38
CA MET A 60 1.72 9.02 4.26
C MET A 60 1.55 10.53 4.01
N LYS A 61 0.32 11.05 4.09
CA LYS A 61 0.05 12.49 3.93
C LYS A 61 0.60 13.35 5.06
N SER A 62 0.43 12.92 6.30
CA SER A 62 0.98 13.66 7.45
C SER A 62 2.51 13.71 7.40
N TYR A 63 3.16 12.60 7.04
CA TYR A 63 4.61 12.58 6.78
C TYR A 63 5.01 13.52 5.64
N ALA A 64 4.32 13.42 4.49
CA ALA A 64 4.58 14.26 3.32
C ALA A 64 4.49 15.76 3.65
N PHE A 65 3.48 16.17 4.42
CA PHE A 65 3.31 17.55 4.85
C PHE A 65 4.48 18.02 5.73
N VAL A 66 4.78 17.29 6.81
CA VAL A 66 5.86 17.66 7.73
C VAL A 66 7.21 17.72 7.01
N ARG A 67 7.52 16.70 6.20
CA ARG A 67 8.80 16.61 5.47
C ARG A 67 8.96 17.68 4.39
N SER A 68 7.86 18.11 3.75
CA SER A 68 7.88 19.17 2.72
C SER A 68 7.90 20.59 3.29
N VAL A 69 7.34 20.81 4.49
CA VAL A 69 7.21 22.13 5.10
C VAL A 69 8.37 22.44 6.06
N ALA A 70 8.76 21.50 6.93
CA ALA A 70 9.77 21.73 7.96
C ALA A 70 11.12 22.27 7.42
N PRO A 71 11.70 21.75 6.31
CA PRO A 71 12.97 22.24 5.78
C PRO A 71 12.94 23.71 5.35
N ARG A 72 11.77 24.25 5.00
CA ARG A 72 11.60 25.66 4.58
C ARG A 72 11.86 26.60 5.74
N PHE A 73 11.42 26.22 6.94
CA PHE A 73 11.60 26.98 8.16
C PHE A 73 12.97 26.73 8.79
N LEU A 74 13.48 25.50 8.71
CA LEU A 74 14.81 25.16 9.24
C LEU A 74 15.96 25.75 8.43
N SER A 75 15.80 25.88 7.10
CA SER A 75 16.82 26.49 6.23
C SER A 75 16.77 28.02 6.22
N TYR A 76 15.70 28.63 6.72
CA TYR A 76 15.54 30.08 6.77
C TYR A 76 16.51 30.71 7.77
N LYS A 77 17.31 31.67 7.28
CA LYS A 77 18.22 32.47 8.11
C LYS A 77 17.61 33.88 8.26
N PRO A 78 17.33 34.35 9.49
CA PRO A 78 16.70 35.65 9.72
C PRO A 78 17.46 36.87 9.15
N HIS A 79 18.76 36.70 8.86
CA HIS A 79 19.64 37.75 8.33
C HIS A 79 20.00 37.55 6.84
N SER A 80 19.35 36.63 6.12
CA SER A 80 19.50 36.51 4.67
C SER A 80 18.50 37.39 3.92
N GLU A 81 18.83 37.87 2.72
CA GLU A 81 17.95 38.63 1.82
C GLU A 81 16.69 37.87 1.36
N ALA A 82 16.52 36.60 1.75
CA ALA A 82 15.35 35.80 1.41
C ALA A 82 14.13 36.25 2.21
N SER A 83 12.97 36.35 1.55
CA SER A 83 11.69 36.55 2.22
C SER A 83 11.40 35.41 3.20
N PRO A 84 10.72 35.70 4.33
CA PRO A 84 10.35 34.66 5.28
C PRO A 84 9.45 33.62 4.61
N PRO A 85 9.61 32.32 4.95
CA PRO A 85 8.80 31.26 4.38
C PRO A 85 7.33 31.46 4.74
N ASP A 86 6.45 31.41 3.73
CA ASP A 86 5.01 31.52 3.94
C ASP A 86 4.47 30.24 4.60
N CYS A 87 3.66 30.43 5.65
CA CYS A 87 3.08 29.32 6.38
C CYS A 87 1.88 28.76 5.62
N PRO A 88 1.81 27.44 5.38
CA PRO A 88 0.69 26.86 4.66
C PRO A 88 -0.62 27.10 5.43
N LYS A 89 -1.63 27.58 4.72
CA LYS A 89 -2.96 27.83 5.29
C LYS A 89 -3.63 26.49 5.62
N PHE A 90 -4.44 26.47 6.68
CA PHE A 90 -5.22 25.28 7.04
C PHE A 90 -6.10 24.77 5.89
N SER A 91 -6.65 25.67 5.07
CA SER A 91 -7.45 25.30 3.89
C SER A 91 -6.64 24.55 2.81
N GLN A 92 -5.35 24.86 2.66
CA GLN A 92 -4.46 24.14 1.72
C GLN A 92 -4.16 22.73 2.23
N TYR A 93 -3.91 22.60 3.54
CA TYR A 93 -3.71 21.31 4.17
C TYR A 93 -4.98 20.44 4.10
N LEU A 94 -6.15 21.01 4.39
CA LEU A 94 -7.43 20.31 4.27
C LEU A 94 -7.70 19.86 2.83
N TYR A 95 -7.42 20.70 1.84
CA TYR A 95 -7.54 20.31 0.43
C TYR A 95 -6.58 19.16 0.09
N PHE A 96 -5.33 19.23 0.53
CA PHE A 96 -4.35 18.14 0.33
C PHE A 96 -4.83 16.84 0.97
N LEU A 97 -5.48 16.90 2.14
CA LEU A 97 -5.99 15.72 2.83
C LEU A 97 -6.97 14.91 1.96
N PHE A 98 -7.81 15.56 1.17
CA PHE A 98 -8.75 14.90 0.26
C PHE A 98 -8.24 14.71 -1.17
N ALA A 99 -7.25 15.51 -1.61
CA ALA A 99 -6.71 15.41 -2.97
C ALA A 99 -6.17 13.99 -3.26
N PRO A 100 -6.37 13.44 -4.47
CA PRO A 100 -5.89 12.10 -4.85
C PRO A 100 -4.39 12.09 -5.18
N THR A 101 -3.57 12.65 -4.29
CA THR A 101 -2.11 12.66 -4.36
C THR A 101 -1.54 12.52 -2.95
N LEU A 102 -0.35 11.96 -2.85
CA LEU A 102 0.36 11.78 -1.58
C LEU A 102 1.52 12.78 -1.42
N VAL A 103 1.87 13.53 -2.47
CA VAL A 103 2.95 14.53 -2.43
C VAL A 103 2.37 15.91 -2.12
N TYR A 104 2.86 16.55 -1.06
CA TYR A 104 2.37 17.86 -0.64
C TYR A 104 2.94 19.00 -1.52
N ARG A 105 2.06 19.89 -1.99
CA ARG A 105 2.38 21.14 -2.68
C ARG A 105 1.39 22.23 -2.24
N ASP A 106 1.85 23.49 -2.15
CA ASP A 106 0.98 24.59 -1.70
C ASP A 106 -0.07 24.98 -2.74
N LYS A 107 0.23 24.75 -4.02
CA LYS A 107 -0.66 24.98 -5.15
C LYS A 107 -0.64 23.78 -6.08
N TYR A 108 -1.82 23.25 -6.35
CA TYR A 108 -2.04 22.18 -7.32
C TYR A 108 -2.67 22.72 -8.59
N PRO A 109 -2.40 22.12 -9.76
CA PRO A 109 -3.11 22.48 -10.98
C PRO A 109 -4.60 22.14 -10.81
N ARG A 110 -5.47 23.10 -11.11
CA ARG A 110 -6.92 22.99 -10.93
C ARG A 110 -7.70 23.09 -12.24
N THR A 111 -8.81 22.36 -12.33
CA THR A 111 -9.76 22.50 -13.44
C THR A 111 -10.68 23.70 -13.22
N LYS A 112 -11.19 24.29 -14.31
CA LYS A 112 -12.03 25.50 -14.25
C LYS A 112 -13.42 25.24 -13.63
N ARG A 113 -13.97 24.04 -13.83
CA ARG A 113 -15.33 23.65 -13.40
C ARG A 113 -15.36 22.18 -13.04
N VAL A 114 -16.28 21.81 -12.15
CA VAL A 114 -16.62 20.40 -11.84
C VAL A 114 -17.59 19.88 -12.88
N ARG A 115 -17.25 18.79 -13.55
CA ARG A 115 -18.14 18.08 -14.49
C ARG A 115 -18.87 16.97 -13.76
N TRP A 116 -20.05 17.28 -13.19
CA TRP A 116 -20.83 16.34 -12.38
C TRP A 116 -21.22 15.04 -13.11
N MET A 117 -21.47 15.09 -14.42
CA MET A 117 -21.74 13.87 -15.20
C MET A 117 -20.55 12.89 -15.18
N VAL A 118 -19.32 13.40 -15.22
CA VAL A 118 -18.10 12.57 -15.11
C VAL A 118 -17.96 12.01 -13.70
N VAL A 119 -18.25 12.81 -12.66
CA VAL A 119 -18.27 12.34 -11.27
C VAL A 119 -19.25 11.18 -11.11
N ILE A 120 -20.49 11.36 -11.57
CA ILE A 120 -21.55 10.34 -11.44
C ILE A 120 -21.17 9.09 -12.24
N SER A 121 -20.66 9.22 -13.47
CA SER A 121 -20.17 8.07 -14.27
C SER A 121 -19.12 7.28 -13.51
N ASN A 122 -18.08 7.95 -13.01
CA ASN A 122 -17.01 7.29 -12.25
C ASN A 122 -17.51 6.62 -10.96
N LEU A 123 -18.49 7.22 -10.28
CA LEU A 123 -19.09 6.64 -9.07
C LEU A 123 -19.98 5.41 -9.40
N VAL A 124 -20.69 5.44 -10.52
CA VAL A 124 -21.45 4.27 -11.01
C VAL A 124 -20.50 3.15 -11.39
N GLU A 125 -19.44 3.44 -12.14
CA GLU A 125 -18.38 2.49 -12.48
C GLU A 125 -17.71 1.91 -11.23
N PHE A 126 -17.47 2.72 -10.21
CA PHE A 126 -16.96 2.27 -8.91
C PHE A 126 -17.90 1.25 -8.26
N GLY A 127 -19.20 1.54 -8.19
CA GLY A 127 -20.21 0.62 -7.66
C GLY A 127 -20.31 -0.70 -8.44
N LEU A 128 -20.34 -0.61 -9.79
CA LEU A 128 -20.36 -1.79 -10.66
C LEU A 128 -19.10 -2.65 -10.51
N THR A 129 -17.95 -2.02 -10.35
CA THR A 129 -16.68 -2.71 -10.16
C THR A 129 -16.62 -3.44 -8.81
N ILE A 130 -17.19 -2.87 -7.74
CA ILE A 130 -17.37 -3.58 -6.45
C ILE A 130 -18.25 -4.82 -6.63
N PHE A 131 -19.39 -4.68 -7.32
CA PHE A 131 -20.26 -5.82 -7.60
C PHE A 131 -19.52 -6.93 -8.38
N TYR A 132 -18.72 -6.54 -9.37
CA TYR A 132 -17.91 -7.47 -10.15
C TYR A 132 -16.83 -8.17 -9.31
N LEU A 133 -16.17 -7.47 -8.37
CA LEU A 133 -15.24 -8.09 -7.42
C LEU A 133 -15.93 -9.14 -6.54
N THR A 134 -17.11 -8.82 -6.02
CA THR A 134 -17.91 -9.78 -5.23
C THR A 134 -18.29 -10.99 -6.08
N PHE A 135 -18.69 -10.77 -7.34
CA PHE A 135 -19.00 -11.85 -8.27
C PHE A 135 -17.79 -12.78 -8.50
N ILE A 136 -16.58 -12.23 -8.70
CA ILE A 136 -15.36 -13.03 -8.85
C ILE A 136 -15.12 -13.90 -7.61
N LEU A 137 -15.20 -13.32 -6.41
CA LEU A 137 -14.94 -14.04 -5.17
C LEU A 137 -15.99 -15.13 -4.90
N GLU A 138 -17.28 -14.81 -5.04
CA GLU A 138 -18.36 -15.76 -4.74
C GLU A 138 -18.52 -16.83 -5.82
N SER A 139 -18.31 -16.49 -7.10
CA SER A 139 -18.58 -17.44 -8.20
C SER A 139 -17.36 -18.26 -8.60
N LEU A 140 -16.15 -17.69 -8.52
CA LEU A 140 -14.93 -18.35 -9.01
C LEU A 140 -14.04 -18.89 -7.89
N VAL A 141 -14.03 -18.24 -6.72
CA VAL A 141 -13.14 -18.61 -5.60
C VAL A 141 -13.90 -19.50 -4.61
N SER A 142 -14.99 -19.00 -4.03
CA SER A 142 -15.75 -19.66 -2.97
C SER A 142 -16.08 -21.14 -3.23
N PRO A 143 -16.70 -21.53 -4.38
CA PRO A 143 -17.09 -22.93 -4.62
C PRO A 143 -15.91 -23.89 -4.80
N VAL A 144 -14.73 -23.38 -5.15
CA VAL A 144 -13.53 -24.21 -5.33
C VAL A 144 -12.89 -24.53 -3.98
N TYR A 145 -12.85 -23.56 -3.07
CA TYR A 145 -12.08 -23.67 -1.82
C TYR A 145 -12.93 -24.01 -0.59
N CYS A 146 -14.26 -23.94 -0.65
CA CYS A 146 -15.13 -24.30 0.49
C CYS A 146 -14.95 -25.75 0.98
N VAL A 147 -14.52 -26.64 0.09
CA VAL A 147 -14.26 -28.07 0.34
C VAL A 147 -12.93 -28.29 1.08
N PHE A 148 -12.08 -27.26 1.20
CA PHE A 148 -10.79 -27.39 1.86
C PHE A 148 -10.97 -27.64 3.36
N GLY A 149 -10.48 -28.79 3.83
CA GLY A 149 -10.58 -29.20 5.25
C GLY A 149 -11.84 -30.00 5.61
N THR A 150 -12.77 -30.23 4.67
CA THR A 150 -13.91 -31.12 4.88
C THR A 150 -13.65 -32.55 4.41
N GLN A 151 -12.69 -32.73 3.50
CA GLN A 151 -12.31 -34.02 2.95
C GLN A 151 -10.80 -34.06 2.68
N HIS A 152 -10.27 -35.27 2.50
CA HIS A 152 -8.89 -35.48 2.03
C HIS A 152 -8.73 -34.95 0.61
N LEU A 153 -7.68 -34.18 0.36
CA LEU A 153 -7.37 -33.58 -0.93
C LEU A 153 -6.00 -34.02 -1.43
N ASP A 154 -5.98 -34.70 -2.57
CA ASP A 154 -4.75 -35.13 -3.23
C ASP A 154 -3.87 -33.96 -3.65
N TRP A 155 -2.56 -34.21 -3.76
CA TRP A 155 -1.60 -33.26 -4.36
C TRP A 155 -2.04 -32.74 -5.74
N LYS A 156 -2.70 -33.59 -6.54
CA LYS A 156 -3.25 -33.22 -7.86
C LYS A 156 -4.27 -32.09 -7.77
N TRP A 157 -5.06 -32.03 -6.70
CA TRP A 157 -6.05 -30.98 -6.46
C TRP A 157 -5.37 -29.62 -6.26
N PHE A 158 -4.27 -29.57 -5.47
CA PHE A 158 -3.50 -28.35 -5.23
C PHE A 158 -2.92 -27.78 -6.52
N VAL A 159 -2.26 -28.61 -7.33
CA VAL A 159 -1.67 -28.18 -8.61
C VAL A 159 -2.76 -27.69 -9.57
N LYS A 160 -3.85 -28.45 -9.71
CA LYS A 160 -4.98 -28.10 -10.58
C LYS A 160 -5.60 -26.77 -10.18
N ASN A 161 -5.82 -26.54 -8.88
CA ASN A 161 -6.45 -25.31 -8.41
C ASN A 161 -5.51 -24.11 -8.43
N THR A 162 -4.21 -24.31 -8.22
CA THR A 162 -3.21 -23.24 -8.43
C THR A 162 -3.18 -22.77 -9.88
N ILE A 163 -3.31 -23.68 -10.85
CA ILE A 163 -3.38 -23.30 -12.26
C ILE A 163 -4.69 -22.56 -12.54
N LYS A 164 -5.82 -23.08 -12.03
CA LYS A 164 -7.13 -22.48 -12.22
C LYS A 164 -7.28 -21.12 -11.53
N SER A 165 -6.59 -20.89 -10.41
CA SER A 165 -6.65 -19.64 -9.64
C SER A 165 -5.99 -18.46 -10.34
N ASN A 166 -5.12 -18.71 -11.31
CA ASN A 166 -4.51 -17.66 -12.13
C ASN A 166 -5.56 -16.80 -12.86
N VAL A 167 -6.67 -17.40 -13.29
CA VAL A 167 -7.77 -16.70 -13.99
C VAL A 167 -8.51 -15.73 -13.06
N PRO A 168 -9.09 -16.15 -11.92
CA PRO A 168 -9.70 -15.21 -10.98
C PRO A 168 -8.65 -14.27 -10.37
N GLY A 169 -7.40 -14.70 -10.20
CA GLY A 169 -6.30 -13.87 -9.71
C GLY A 169 -6.01 -12.66 -10.60
N ILE A 170 -5.87 -12.87 -11.91
CA ILE A 170 -5.62 -11.77 -12.84
C ILE A 170 -6.84 -10.86 -12.99
N PHE A 171 -8.06 -11.41 -13.02
CA PHE A 171 -9.27 -10.58 -13.04
C PHE A 171 -9.39 -9.75 -11.77
N TYR A 172 -9.20 -10.35 -10.60
CA TYR A 172 -9.20 -9.63 -9.33
C TYR A 172 -8.19 -8.49 -9.34
N LEU A 173 -6.97 -8.75 -9.82
CA LEU A 173 -5.91 -7.76 -9.92
C LEU A 173 -6.29 -6.60 -10.86
N PHE A 174 -6.71 -6.86 -12.09
CA PHE A 174 -7.10 -5.78 -13.01
C PHE A 174 -8.30 -4.99 -12.49
N THR A 175 -9.28 -5.67 -11.91
CA THR A 175 -10.48 -5.04 -11.37
C THR A 175 -10.17 -4.15 -10.16
N ILE A 176 -9.31 -4.56 -9.22
CA ILE A 176 -8.96 -3.71 -8.08
C ILE A 176 -8.16 -2.47 -8.52
N ASN A 177 -7.32 -2.59 -9.54
CA ASN A 177 -6.62 -1.43 -10.13
C ASN A 177 -7.60 -0.45 -10.76
N TYR A 178 -8.54 -0.95 -11.55
CA TYR A 178 -9.57 -0.12 -12.16
C TYR A 178 -10.41 0.58 -11.08
N LEU A 179 -10.85 -0.17 -10.06
CA LEU A 179 -11.65 0.36 -8.96
C LEU A 179 -10.97 1.54 -8.28
N LEU A 180 -9.72 1.37 -7.84
CA LEU A 180 -9.02 2.34 -6.99
C LEU A 180 -8.34 3.43 -7.82
N LEU A 181 -7.52 3.07 -8.80
CA LEU A 181 -6.67 4.04 -9.52
C LEU A 181 -7.41 4.75 -10.65
N HIS A 182 -8.46 4.14 -11.20
CA HIS A 182 -9.26 4.76 -12.24
C HIS A 182 -10.54 5.39 -11.68
N ALA A 183 -11.53 4.57 -11.33
CA ALA A 183 -12.87 5.05 -10.99
C ALA A 183 -12.86 5.94 -9.73
N TRP A 184 -12.29 5.44 -8.62
CA TRP A 184 -12.28 6.16 -7.35
C TRP A 184 -11.43 7.44 -7.40
N MET A 185 -10.17 7.35 -7.84
CA MET A 185 -9.29 8.52 -7.89
C MET A 185 -9.80 9.59 -8.87
N ASN A 186 -10.36 9.22 -10.04
CA ASN A 186 -10.91 10.22 -10.96
C ASN A 186 -12.20 10.85 -10.45
N ALA A 187 -13.06 10.11 -9.72
CA ALA A 187 -14.24 10.68 -9.08
C ALA A 187 -13.83 11.79 -8.10
N TRP A 188 -12.89 11.50 -7.19
CA TRP A 188 -12.37 12.49 -6.25
C TRP A 188 -11.61 13.63 -6.92
N ALA A 189 -10.83 13.33 -7.96
CA ALA A 189 -10.11 14.37 -8.70
C ALA A 189 -11.07 15.37 -9.35
N GLU A 190 -12.15 14.89 -9.97
CA GLU A 190 -13.15 15.77 -10.59
C GLU A 190 -13.93 16.57 -9.54
N MET A 191 -14.37 15.93 -8.44
CA MET A 191 -15.06 16.61 -7.33
C MET A 191 -14.22 17.73 -6.71
N LEU A 192 -12.92 17.51 -6.55
CA LEU A 192 -11.99 18.48 -5.96
C LEU A 192 -11.39 19.46 -6.98
N GLN A 193 -11.77 19.38 -8.27
CA GLN A 193 -11.16 20.15 -9.35
C GLN A 193 -9.64 19.93 -9.48
N PHE A 194 -9.15 18.74 -9.13
CA PHE A 194 -7.75 18.37 -9.29
C PHE A 194 -7.46 18.01 -10.76
N ALA A 195 -6.52 18.72 -11.37
CA ALA A 195 -6.21 18.56 -12.79
C ALA A 195 -5.12 17.51 -13.09
N ASP A 196 -4.26 17.19 -12.11
CA ASP A 196 -3.17 16.22 -12.28
C ASP A 196 -3.70 14.78 -12.11
N ARG A 197 -4.17 14.17 -13.20
CA ARG A 197 -4.89 12.87 -13.17
C ARG A 197 -4.03 11.68 -13.57
N LEU A 198 -2.71 11.84 -13.53
CA LEU A 198 -1.78 10.79 -13.91
C LEU A 198 -1.55 9.82 -12.73
N PHE A 199 -2.59 9.05 -12.39
CA PHE A 199 -2.52 8.10 -11.27
C PHE A 199 -1.77 6.81 -11.62
N TYR A 200 -1.81 6.42 -12.89
CA TYR A 200 -1.10 5.28 -13.45
C TYR A 200 -0.76 5.56 -14.93
N LYS A 201 0.18 4.78 -15.48
CA LYS A 201 0.55 4.76 -16.90
C LYS A 201 0.28 3.38 -17.48
N ASP A 202 0.63 3.14 -18.74
CA ASP A 202 0.42 1.86 -19.46
C ASP A 202 1.29 0.73 -18.90
N TRP A 203 1.05 0.34 -17.64
CA TRP A 203 1.85 -0.63 -16.90
C TRP A 203 1.72 -2.03 -17.48
N TRP A 204 0.60 -2.36 -18.13
CA TRP A 204 0.38 -3.61 -18.85
C TRP A 204 1.30 -3.75 -20.07
N ASN A 205 1.81 -2.63 -20.61
CA ASN A 205 2.77 -2.62 -21.72
C ASN A 205 4.23 -2.69 -21.24
N SER A 206 4.49 -2.83 -19.93
CA SER A 206 5.85 -2.83 -19.38
C SER A 206 6.64 -4.07 -19.79
N THR A 207 7.83 -3.85 -20.36
CA THR A 207 8.76 -4.93 -20.75
C THR A 207 9.72 -5.36 -19.64
N THR A 208 9.82 -4.57 -18.57
CA THR A 208 10.71 -4.81 -17.42
C THR A 208 9.99 -4.53 -16.11
N TYR A 209 10.36 -5.24 -15.04
CA TYR A 209 9.86 -4.98 -13.67
C TYR A 209 10.17 -3.58 -13.19
N HIS A 210 11.31 -3.03 -13.60
CA HIS A 210 11.67 -1.65 -13.34
C HIS A 210 10.64 -0.66 -13.90
N MET A 211 10.14 -0.88 -15.13
CA MET A 211 9.07 -0.03 -15.67
C MET A 211 7.76 -0.26 -14.93
N PHE A 212 7.38 -1.52 -14.70
CA PHE A 212 6.14 -1.90 -14.04
C PHE A 212 5.93 -1.18 -12.70
N PHE A 213 6.91 -1.24 -11.79
CA PHE A 213 6.81 -0.59 -10.46
C PHE A 213 6.71 0.94 -10.52
N ARG A 214 7.13 1.56 -11.63
CA ARG A 214 7.07 3.02 -11.83
C ARG A 214 5.81 3.51 -12.53
N THR A 215 5.09 2.60 -13.22
CA THR A 215 3.93 2.94 -14.04
C THR A 215 2.63 2.47 -13.43
N TRP A 216 2.64 1.44 -12.59
CA TRP A 216 1.45 0.84 -11.99
C TRP A 216 0.64 1.79 -11.10
N ASN A 217 1.26 2.31 -10.04
CA ASN A 217 0.64 3.25 -9.11
C ASN A 217 1.60 4.41 -8.91
N VAL A 218 1.47 5.42 -9.77
CA VAL A 218 2.35 6.59 -9.79
C VAL A 218 2.22 7.38 -8.49
N VAL A 219 1.04 7.42 -7.88
CA VAL A 219 0.78 8.16 -6.64
C VAL A 219 1.64 7.65 -5.48
N VAL A 220 1.67 6.33 -5.27
CA VAL A 220 2.49 5.70 -4.22
C VAL A 220 3.96 5.70 -4.62
N HIS A 221 4.27 5.42 -5.88
CA HIS A 221 5.64 5.47 -6.40
C HIS A 221 6.29 6.84 -6.14
N ASP A 222 5.59 7.93 -6.47
CA ASP A 222 6.14 9.29 -6.32
C ASP A 222 6.36 9.67 -4.86
N TRP A 223 5.49 9.19 -3.95
CA TRP A 223 5.70 9.34 -2.52
C TRP A 223 6.94 8.58 -2.06
N LEU A 224 7.04 7.29 -2.40
CA LEU A 224 8.19 6.44 -2.05
C LEU A 224 9.50 7.01 -2.60
N TYR A 225 9.47 7.51 -3.84
CA TYR A 225 10.63 8.11 -4.47
C TYR A 225 11.05 9.43 -3.79
N THR A 226 10.09 10.33 -3.57
CA THR A 226 10.36 11.68 -3.06
C THR A 226 10.81 11.66 -1.60
N TYR A 227 10.19 10.81 -0.79
CA TYR A 227 10.28 10.88 0.66
C TYR A 227 11.13 9.77 1.30
N ILE A 228 11.30 8.64 0.62
CA ILE A 228 12.13 7.54 1.12
C ILE A 228 13.38 7.40 0.26
N TYR A 229 13.24 7.16 -1.05
CA TYR A 229 14.40 6.92 -1.92
C TYR A 229 15.37 8.10 -1.91
N LYS A 230 14.87 9.33 -2.14
CA LYS A 230 15.70 10.52 -2.22
C LYS A 230 16.40 10.82 -0.90
N ASP A 231 15.68 10.74 0.22
CA ASP A 231 16.24 10.96 1.55
C ASP A 231 17.29 9.90 1.91
N MET A 232 17.04 8.63 1.57
CA MET A 232 18.04 7.57 1.74
C MET A 232 19.29 7.79 0.88
N TYR A 233 19.10 8.21 -0.37
CA TYR A 233 20.19 8.37 -1.34
C TYR A 233 21.03 9.63 -1.11
N GLU A 234 20.43 10.72 -0.63
CA GLU A 234 21.10 12.01 -0.44
C GLU A 234 21.61 12.20 1.00
N ILE A 235 20.90 11.69 2.01
CA ILE A 235 21.15 12.00 3.43
C ILE A 235 21.72 10.81 4.18
N VAL A 236 21.05 9.64 4.13
CA VAL A 236 21.39 8.50 5.00
C VAL A 236 22.56 7.69 4.46
N VAL A 237 22.52 7.36 3.16
CA VAL A 237 23.55 6.57 2.48
C VAL A 237 23.93 7.24 1.15
N PRO A 238 24.74 8.31 1.21
CA PRO A 238 25.12 9.09 0.05
C PRO A 238 25.57 8.23 -1.12
N TYR A 239 24.94 8.43 -2.28
CA TYR A 239 25.30 7.82 -3.57
C TYR A 239 25.10 6.30 -3.69
N ASN A 240 24.53 5.61 -2.68
CA ASN A 240 24.26 4.18 -2.76
C ASN A 240 22.85 3.89 -3.29
N ARG A 241 22.73 3.67 -4.60
CA ARG A 241 21.46 3.38 -5.28
C ARG A 241 20.82 2.06 -4.85
N MET A 242 21.64 1.04 -4.61
CA MET A 242 21.16 -0.30 -4.27
C MET A 242 20.51 -0.31 -2.90
N LEU A 243 21.18 0.25 -1.88
CA LEU A 243 20.64 0.30 -0.52
C LEU A 243 19.40 1.20 -0.42
N SER A 244 19.38 2.30 -1.17
CA SER A 244 18.21 3.19 -1.26
C SER A 244 17.01 2.46 -1.89
N ALA A 245 17.22 1.72 -2.98
CA ALA A 245 16.16 0.91 -3.59
C ALA A 245 15.72 -0.24 -2.67
N ALA A 246 16.66 -0.96 -2.04
CA ALA A 246 16.35 -2.05 -1.11
C ALA A 246 15.46 -1.56 0.05
N THR A 247 15.76 -0.39 0.60
CA THR A 247 14.97 0.22 1.68
C THR A 247 13.54 0.50 1.24
N VAL A 248 13.35 1.06 0.04
CA VAL A 248 12.01 1.33 -0.51
C VAL A 248 11.22 0.03 -0.71
N PHE A 249 11.84 -1.00 -1.30
CA PHE A 249 11.21 -2.30 -1.51
C PHE A 249 10.84 -2.97 -0.19
N PHE A 250 11.74 -2.93 0.80
CA PHE A 250 11.52 -3.52 2.12
C PHE A 250 10.37 -2.84 2.88
N ILE A 251 10.37 -1.50 2.92
CA ILE A 251 9.28 -0.74 3.56
C ILE A 251 7.95 -1.02 2.84
N SER A 252 7.96 -1.04 1.50
CA SER A 252 6.76 -1.38 0.72
C SER A 252 6.26 -2.78 1.06
N ALA A 253 7.14 -3.78 1.11
CA ALA A 253 6.78 -5.16 1.42
C ALA A 253 6.15 -5.30 2.82
N ILE A 254 6.72 -4.65 3.84
CA ILE A 254 6.17 -4.65 5.21
C ILE A 254 4.78 -4.03 5.23
N VAL A 255 4.57 -2.88 4.58
CA VAL A 255 3.27 -2.20 4.60
C VAL A 255 2.20 -3.02 3.88
N HIS A 256 2.55 -3.68 2.78
CA HIS A 256 1.63 -4.58 2.07
C HIS A 256 1.28 -5.81 2.91
N GLU A 257 2.27 -6.43 3.57
CA GLU A 257 2.06 -7.57 4.46
C GLU A 257 1.21 -7.18 5.67
N TYR A 258 1.50 -6.04 6.30
CA TYR A 258 0.70 -5.45 7.37
C TYR A 258 -0.77 -5.30 6.93
N LEU A 259 -1.00 -4.74 5.75
CA LEU A 259 -2.36 -4.53 5.27
C LEU A 259 -3.11 -5.85 5.11
N VAL A 260 -2.50 -6.83 4.45
CA VAL A 260 -3.14 -8.13 4.20
C VAL A 260 -3.34 -8.91 5.49
N ALA A 261 -2.33 -8.97 6.36
CA ALA A 261 -2.38 -9.74 7.60
C ALA A 261 -3.49 -9.23 8.54
N PHE A 262 -3.58 -7.92 8.74
CA PHE A 262 -4.62 -7.32 9.59
C PHE A 262 -5.99 -7.29 8.91
N ALA A 263 -6.06 -7.19 7.58
CA ALA A 263 -7.32 -7.28 6.83
C ALA A 263 -7.96 -8.67 6.97
N ILE A 264 -7.18 -9.73 6.78
CA ILE A 264 -7.70 -11.10 6.81
C ILE A 264 -7.77 -11.65 8.26
N GLY A 265 -6.89 -11.18 9.16
CA GLY A 265 -6.87 -11.55 10.57
C GLY A 265 -5.91 -12.69 10.92
N PHE A 266 -4.96 -13.00 10.05
CA PHE A 266 -3.88 -13.96 10.30
C PHE A 266 -2.60 -13.56 9.55
N PHE A 267 -1.45 -14.04 10.00
CA PHE A 267 -0.18 -13.73 9.36
C PHE A 267 0.21 -14.85 8.38
N TYR A 268 0.33 -14.51 7.09
CA TYR A 268 0.81 -15.45 6.08
C TYR A 268 1.65 -14.73 5.01
N PRO A 269 3.00 -14.73 5.14
CA PRO A 269 3.89 -13.79 4.44
C PRO A 269 4.17 -14.09 2.97
N VAL A 270 3.15 -14.54 2.23
CA VAL A 270 3.22 -14.86 0.81
C VAL A 270 3.58 -13.61 0.00
N LEU A 271 2.92 -12.48 0.30
CA LEU A 271 3.14 -11.24 -0.44
C LEU A 271 4.53 -10.67 -0.18
N PHE A 272 4.99 -10.71 1.08
CA PHE A 272 6.35 -10.33 1.44
C PHE A 272 7.42 -11.12 0.67
N ILE A 273 7.24 -12.45 0.54
CA ILE A 273 8.15 -13.30 -0.25
C ILE A 273 8.14 -12.89 -1.73
N PHE A 274 6.97 -12.58 -2.31
CA PHE A 274 6.91 -12.10 -3.69
C PHE A 274 7.62 -10.77 -3.91
N PHE A 275 7.60 -9.85 -2.94
CA PHE A 275 8.40 -8.62 -3.01
C PHE A 275 9.90 -8.90 -2.98
N ILE A 276 10.36 -9.85 -2.16
CA ILE A 276 11.78 -10.27 -2.13
C ILE A 276 12.20 -10.85 -3.48
N ILE A 277 11.37 -11.71 -4.08
CA ILE A 277 11.65 -12.29 -5.41
C ILE A 277 11.61 -11.19 -6.51
N GLY A 278 10.71 -10.21 -6.37
CA GLY A 278 10.59 -9.09 -7.30
C GLY A 278 11.77 -8.11 -7.25
N PHE A 279 12.51 -8.04 -6.13
CA PHE A 279 13.62 -7.10 -5.95
C PHE A 279 14.83 -7.38 -6.88
N PRO A 280 15.37 -8.61 -6.99
CA PRO A 280 16.38 -8.93 -8.00
C PRO A 280 15.90 -8.62 -9.43
N MET A 281 14.64 -8.93 -9.74
CA MET A 281 14.05 -8.69 -11.06
C MET A 281 14.00 -7.20 -11.43
N PHE A 282 13.95 -6.30 -10.44
CA PHE A 282 14.03 -4.86 -10.67
C PHE A 282 15.38 -4.40 -11.25
N PHE A 283 16.48 -5.10 -10.95
CA PHE A 283 17.81 -4.79 -11.48
C PHE A 283 18.12 -5.50 -12.80
N VAL A 284 17.41 -6.58 -13.12
CA VAL A 284 17.54 -7.30 -14.39
C VAL A 284 16.87 -6.50 -15.50
N ARG A 285 17.61 -5.53 -16.08
CA ARG A 285 17.08 -4.60 -17.09
C ARG A 285 17.36 -5.01 -18.54
N LYS A 286 18.49 -5.69 -18.79
CA LYS A 286 19.01 -5.92 -20.15
C LYS A 286 18.81 -7.33 -20.68
N THR A 287 18.69 -8.33 -19.81
CA THR A 287 18.73 -9.74 -20.22
C THR A 287 17.35 -10.29 -20.61
N ILE A 288 16.29 -9.80 -19.98
CA ILE A 288 14.92 -10.32 -20.15
C ILE A 288 13.98 -9.12 -20.33
N THR A 289 13.93 -8.58 -21.54
CA THR A 289 12.96 -7.54 -21.93
C THR A 289 11.81 -8.21 -22.66
N SER A 290 10.79 -8.62 -21.93
CA SER A 290 9.61 -9.24 -22.52
C SER A 290 8.37 -8.82 -21.75
N ASN A 291 7.44 -8.17 -22.46
CA ASN A 291 6.12 -7.86 -21.92
C ASN A 291 5.42 -9.14 -21.44
N PHE A 292 5.50 -10.20 -22.26
CA PHE A 292 4.90 -11.49 -21.96
C PHE A 292 5.41 -12.07 -20.63
N LEU A 293 6.72 -11.98 -20.35
CA LEU A 293 7.28 -12.50 -19.11
C LEU A 293 6.81 -11.72 -17.88
N VAL A 294 6.74 -10.39 -17.97
CA VAL A 294 6.21 -9.55 -16.87
C VAL A 294 4.75 -9.90 -16.60
N LEU A 295 3.94 -10.03 -17.66
CA LEU A 295 2.53 -10.36 -17.54
C LEU A 295 2.33 -11.79 -17.00
N LEU A 296 3.12 -12.76 -17.48
CA LEU A 296 3.08 -14.15 -17.02
C LEU A 296 3.37 -14.24 -15.52
N LEU A 297 4.43 -13.57 -15.05
CA LEU A 297 4.77 -13.57 -13.62
C LEU A 297 3.73 -12.83 -12.77
N LEU A 298 3.08 -11.80 -13.31
CA LEU A 298 1.96 -11.13 -12.66
C LEU A 298 0.74 -12.05 -12.52
N ILE A 299 0.43 -12.82 -13.57
CA ILE A 299 -0.66 -13.83 -13.57
C ILE A 299 -0.35 -14.91 -12.54
N LEU A 300 0.85 -15.48 -12.56
CA LEU A 300 1.26 -16.53 -11.62
C LEU A 300 1.27 -16.00 -10.18
N GLY A 301 1.85 -14.82 -9.93
CA GLY A 301 1.91 -14.23 -8.60
C GLY A 301 0.52 -13.94 -8.01
N SER A 302 -0.36 -13.32 -8.81
CA SER A 302 -1.74 -13.03 -8.37
C SER A 302 -2.56 -14.31 -8.13
N GLY A 303 -2.41 -15.32 -8.99
CA GLY A 303 -3.07 -16.61 -8.82
C GLY A 303 -2.60 -17.38 -7.59
N ILE A 304 -1.29 -17.40 -7.33
CA ILE A 304 -0.72 -18.05 -6.14
C ILE A 304 -1.17 -17.32 -4.86
N CYS A 305 -1.09 -15.98 -4.83
CA CYS A 305 -1.61 -15.20 -3.71
C CYS A 305 -3.07 -15.55 -3.40
N LEU A 306 -3.94 -15.47 -4.41
CA LEU A 306 -5.37 -15.72 -4.23
C LEU A 306 -5.64 -17.15 -3.75
N ASN A 307 -4.94 -18.14 -4.32
CA ASN A 307 -5.04 -19.55 -3.93
C ASN A 307 -4.63 -19.77 -2.48
N LEU A 308 -3.43 -19.30 -2.09
CA LEU A 308 -2.87 -19.52 -0.76
C LEU A 308 -3.72 -18.83 0.33
N PHE A 309 -4.15 -17.59 0.10
CA PHE A 309 -5.02 -16.90 1.05
C PHE A 309 -6.42 -17.53 1.13
N ALA A 310 -6.98 -18.02 0.02
CA ALA A 310 -8.27 -18.71 0.04
C ALA A 310 -8.18 -20.04 0.80
N ILE A 311 -7.17 -20.86 0.52
CA ILE A 311 -6.94 -22.13 1.22
C ILE A 311 -6.81 -21.89 2.73
N GLU A 312 -5.95 -20.95 3.15
CA GLU A 312 -5.73 -20.68 4.57
C GLU A 312 -7.00 -20.17 5.26
N ARG A 313 -7.80 -19.33 4.57
CA ARG A 313 -9.08 -18.86 5.10
C ARG A 313 -10.05 -20.01 5.37
N TYR A 314 -10.25 -20.90 4.40
CA TYR A 314 -11.16 -22.04 4.57
C TYR A 314 -10.60 -23.08 5.56
N ALA A 315 -9.27 -23.26 5.61
CA ALA A 315 -8.63 -24.09 6.62
C ALA A 315 -8.93 -23.58 8.04
N ARG A 316 -8.89 -22.27 8.26
CA ARG A 316 -9.22 -21.67 9.57
C ARG A 316 -10.70 -21.79 9.93
N HIS A 317 -11.57 -21.89 8.94
CA HIS A 317 -13.00 -22.07 9.15
C HIS A 317 -13.36 -23.53 9.46
N ASN A 318 -12.77 -24.48 8.73
CA ASN A 318 -13.17 -25.88 8.74
C ASN A 318 -12.34 -26.74 9.72
N CYS A 319 -11.11 -26.34 10.05
CA CYS A 319 -10.18 -27.16 10.83
C CYS A 319 -9.94 -26.57 12.23
N PRO A 320 -9.69 -27.41 13.25
CA PRO A 320 -9.52 -26.95 14.62
C PRO A 320 -8.32 -26.00 14.78
N PRO A 321 -8.38 -25.01 15.69
CA PRO A 321 -7.28 -24.12 15.99
C PRO A 321 -6.10 -24.83 16.65
N HIS A 322 -4.91 -24.28 16.49
CA HIS A 322 -3.76 -24.69 17.30
C HIS A 322 -3.98 -24.31 18.78
N PRO A 323 -3.41 -25.07 19.73
CA PRO A 323 -3.66 -24.89 21.17
C PRO A 323 -3.17 -23.53 21.71
N ASN A 324 -2.15 -22.92 21.11
CA ASN A 324 -1.68 -21.59 21.48
C ASN A 324 -2.16 -20.54 20.47
N TYR A 325 -2.79 -19.46 20.94
CA TYR A 325 -3.25 -18.35 20.10
C TYR A 325 -2.16 -17.75 19.20
N TYR A 326 -0.96 -17.50 19.75
CA TYR A 326 0.14 -16.95 18.97
C TYR A 326 0.66 -17.94 17.91
N LEU A 327 0.70 -19.23 18.23
CA LEU A 327 1.06 -20.25 17.24
C LEU A 327 0.02 -20.32 16.13
N ASP A 328 -1.26 -20.25 16.48
CA ASP A 328 -2.34 -20.23 15.50
C ASP A 328 -2.30 -19.00 14.58
N LEU A 329 -1.80 -17.87 15.08
CA LEU A 329 -1.67 -16.64 14.29
C LEU A 329 -0.53 -16.71 13.26
N PHE A 330 0.61 -17.29 13.65
CA PHE A 330 1.84 -17.31 12.84
C PHE A 330 2.01 -18.57 11.99
N ILE A 331 1.41 -19.69 12.39
CA ILE A 331 1.49 -20.96 11.68
C ILE A 331 0.22 -21.14 10.83
N PRO A 332 0.35 -21.30 9.51
CA PRO A 332 -0.79 -21.57 8.64
C PRO A 332 -1.44 -22.92 8.95
N ARG A 333 -2.77 -22.95 9.13
CA ARG A 333 -3.52 -24.21 9.33
C ARG A 333 -3.62 -25.04 8.06
N SER A 334 -3.39 -24.43 6.91
CA SER A 334 -3.40 -25.09 5.60
C SER A 334 -2.44 -26.27 5.49
N TRP A 335 -1.35 -26.29 6.26
CA TRP A 335 -0.36 -27.38 6.22
C TRP A 335 -0.73 -28.56 7.12
N SER A 336 -1.31 -28.31 8.30
CA SER A 336 -1.69 -29.36 9.25
C SER A 336 -3.10 -29.91 9.00
N CYS A 337 -4.00 -29.14 8.37
CA CYS A 337 -5.39 -29.54 8.24
C CYS A 337 -5.59 -30.84 7.45
N GLN A 338 -4.73 -31.15 6.47
CA GLN A 338 -4.85 -32.40 5.71
C GLN A 338 -4.35 -33.63 6.49
N GLU A 339 -3.52 -33.44 7.52
CA GLU A 339 -2.99 -34.55 8.33
C GLU A 339 -4.09 -35.26 9.13
N GLN A 340 -5.21 -34.57 9.45
CA GLN A 340 -6.34 -35.15 10.17
C GLN A 340 -7.05 -36.28 9.39
N PHE A 341 -6.84 -36.37 8.08
CA PHE A 341 -7.43 -37.39 7.21
C PHE A 341 -6.46 -38.53 6.86
N ASN A 342 -5.21 -38.46 7.32
CA ASN A 342 -4.19 -39.50 7.09
C ASN A 342 -4.18 -40.57 8.20
N ALA A 343 -5.17 -40.55 9.10
CA ALA A 343 -5.30 -41.46 10.24
C ALA A 343 -6.11 -42.72 9.90
#